data_AF-A0A5D2IPW1-F1
#
_entry.id   AF-A0A5D2IPW1-F1
#
_cell.length_a   1.000
_cell.length_b   1.000
_cell.length_c   1.000
_cell.angle_alpha   90.00
_cell.angle_beta   90.00
_cell.angle_gamma   90.00
#
_symmetry.space_group_name_H-M   'P 1'
#
loop_
_entity.id
_entity.type
_entity.pdbx_description
1 polymer ?
#
loop_
_entity_poly.entity_id
_entity_poly.type
_entity_poly.pdbx_seq_one_letter_code
_entity_poly.pdbx_strand_id
1 'polypeptide(L)'
;MAKHASAAVGWGHHHLQKRWLLALLLMLTVSTVIAFFMRAAFDSCDRNVSVDNVISSARDSVQVADKRAPQIAAAKPSPLSFMKSKIVLLVSHELSLSGGPLLLMELAFLLRSVGAEVNWVTFMKPSETDEVIYSLENKMLDRGVQVFSAFGKEAIDTALRADLVVLNTAVAGKWVDYVLKEDIHRVLPKVLWWIHEMRGHYFKLEYVKHLPSVAGAMIDSHVTAEYWKNRTQERLKIKMPETYVVHLGNSNELMQVAEDSVAKRVLREHVRESLGVRNDDLLIALINSVSRGKGQDLFLRSFYEALQLIKQKKMQVPPLHAVIVGSDMSAHTKLEMELRDYVTQKKIQDRVHFVNKTLTVAPYLAAVDVLVQNSQGRGECFGRITIEAMAFQLPVLTGNSCRGHNGNSSERHNRFIAPCWERRGDNSGETYCETSYACREEAYNRKERVRKGERKISRTSHGRENW
;
A
#
# COMPACT_ATOMS: atom_id res chain seq x y z
N MET A 1 66.94 -37.41 38.18
CA MET A 1 68.20 -37.04 37.49
C MET A 1 67.96 -37.26 36.01
N ALA A 2 67.73 -36.21 35.20
CA ALA A 2 68.75 -35.42 34.49
C ALA A 2 69.65 -36.33 33.62
N LYS A 3 69.87 -36.17 32.31
CA LYS A 3 69.79 -35.04 31.36
C LYS A 3 69.66 -35.62 29.94
N HIS A 4 69.12 -34.87 28.99
CA HIS A 4 69.62 -34.91 27.60
C HIS A 4 69.65 -33.50 27.03
N ALA A 5 70.78 -33.16 26.43
CA ALA A 5 71.02 -31.95 25.65
C ALA A 5 70.59 -32.18 24.19
N SER A 6 70.06 -31.14 23.55
CA SER A 6 70.25 -30.89 22.12
C SER A 6 70.18 -29.39 21.85
N ALA A 7 70.91 -28.99 20.82
CA ALA A 7 71.40 -27.66 20.52
C ALA A 7 70.45 -26.80 19.67
N ALA A 8 70.83 -25.53 19.64
CA ALA A 8 70.25 -24.37 18.98
C ALA A 8 69.81 -24.55 17.51
N VAL A 9 68.59 -24.07 17.20
CA VAL A 9 68.22 -23.37 15.95
C VAL A 9 67.07 -22.42 16.29
N GLY A 10 67.15 -21.12 15.95
CA GLY A 10 65.93 -20.29 16.01
C GLY A 10 66.04 -18.77 16.14
N TRP A 11 67.09 -18.10 15.65
CA TRP A 11 67.09 -16.61 15.60
C TRP A 11 66.82 -16.00 14.23
N GLY A 12 66.66 -16.82 13.17
CA GLY A 12 66.34 -16.34 11.81
C GLY A 12 64.85 -16.26 11.46
N HIS A 13 63.98 -17.04 12.12
CA HIS A 13 62.56 -17.16 11.73
C HIS A 13 61.67 -16.03 12.29
N HIS A 14 62.00 -15.51 13.46
CA HIS A 14 61.20 -14.46 14.12
C HIS A 14 61.30 -13.10 13.42
N HIS A 15 62.44 -12.80 12.79
CA HIS A 15 62.66 -11.54 12.08
C HIS A 15 62.01 -11.53 10.69
N LEU A 16 61.85 -12.69 10.06
CA LEU A 16 61.16 -12.83 8.78
C LEU A 16 59.64 -12.66 8.96
N GLN A 17 59.03 -13.35 9.93
CA GLN A 17 57.59 -13.25 10.21
C GLN A 17 57.15 -11.82 10.59
N LYS A 18 57.94 -11.09 11.39
CA LYS A 18 57.62 -9.69 11.72
C LYS A 18 57.65 -8.76 10.50
N ARG A 19 58.56 -8.99 9.53
CA ARG A 19 58.61 -8.20 8.29
C ARG A 19 57.41 -8.45 7.38
N TRP A 20 56.93 -9.69 7.33
CA TRP A 20 55.72 -10.05 6.57
C TRP A 20 54.45 -9.48 7.20
N LEU A 21 54.34 -9.49 8.53
CA LEU A 21 53.22 -8.88 9.25
C LEU A 21 53.22 -7.34 9.11
N LEU A 22 54.40 -6.71 9.19
CA LEU A 22 54.55 -5.28 8.92
C LEU A 22 54.21 -4.93 7.47
N ALA A 23 54.62 -5.75 6.50
CA ALA A 23 54.27 -5.58 5.10
C ALA A 23 52.75 -5.72 4.85
N LEU A 24 52.09 -6.68 5.50
CA LEU A 24 50.63 -6.84 5.45
C LEU A 24 49.88 -5.66 6.05
N LEU A 25 50.34 -5.14 7.19
CA LEU A 25 49.80 -3.92 7.81
C LEU A 25 50.02 -2.68 6.94
N LEU A 26 51.18 -2.58 6.29
CA LEU A 26 51.48 -1.50 5.32
C LEU A 26 50.58 -1.61 4.09
N MET A 27 50.32 -2.81 3.58
CA MET A 27 49.40 -3.02 2.46
C MET A 27 47.94 -2.71 2.82
N LEU A 28 47.50 -3.05 4.04
CA LEU A 28 46.16 -2.72 4.53
C LEU A 28 45.97 -1.22 4.76
N THR A 29 46.99 -0.53 5.27
CA THR A 29 46.96 0.94 5.45
C THR A 29 47.06 1.69 4.12
N VAL A 30 47.86 1.22 3.17
CA VAL A 30 47.91 1.77 1.81
C VAL A 30 46.57 1.54 1.08
N SER A 31 45.93 0.38 1.26
CA SER A 31 44.60 0.08 0.73
C SER A 31 43.52 1.01 1.28
N THR A 32 43.48 1.25 2.60
CA THR A 32 42.50 2.16 3.21
C THR A 32 42.75 3.62 2.84
N VAL A 33 44.02 4.03 2.70
CA VAL A 33 44.38 5.38 2.23
C VAL A 33 44.02 5.57 0.76
N ILE A 34 44.24 4.58 -0.11
CA ILE A 34 43.80 4.60 -1.52
C ILE A 34 42.27 4.63 -1.61
N ALA A 35 41.55 3.88 -0.77
CA ALA A 35 40.08 3.94 -0.71
C ALA A 35 39.59 5.32 -0.24
N PHE A 36 40.30 5.97 0.68
CA PHE A 36 39.99 7.33 1.14
C PHE A 36 40.30 8.38 0.06
N PHE A 37 41.39 8.24 -0.68
CA PHE A 37 41.73 9.14 -1.79
C PHE A 37 40.85 8.93 -3.03
N MET A 38 40.41 7.70 -3.33
CA MET A 38 39.38 7.48 -4.35
C MET A 38 38.05 8.10 -3.89
N ARG A 39 37.66 7.93 -2.63
CA ARG A 39 36.42 8.53 -2.10
C ARG A 39 36.48 10.06 -2.05
N ALA A 40 37.63 10.66 -1.77
CA ALA A 40 37.83 12.12 -1.77
C ALA A 40 38.01 12.72 -3.18
N ALA A 41 38.57 11.97 -4.14
CA ALA A 41 38.66 12.38 -5.54
C ALA A 41 37.30 12.33 -6.27
N PHE A 42 36.33 11.58 -5.73
CA PHE A 42 34.94 11.58 -6.21
C PHE A 42 34.03 12.60 -5.50
N ASP A 43 34.52 13.32 -4.48
CA ASP A 43 33.67 14.17 -3.62
C ASP A 43 34.10 15.65 -3.60
N SER A 44 34.77 16.12 -4.65
CA SER A 44 35.09 17.55 -4.78
C SER A 44 35.05 18.04 -6.23
N CYS A 45 33.85 18.46 -6.67
CA CYS A 45 33.54 19.68 -7.44
C CYS A 45 32.24 19.51 -8.26
N ASP A 46 31.17 20.13 -7.75
CA ASP A 46 30.09 20.85 -8.45
C ASP A 46 29.54 20.39 -9.83
N ARG A 47 28.21 20.16 -9.84
CA ARG A 47 27.16 20.49 -10.84
C ARG A 47 26.27 19.33 -11.29
N ASN A 48 24.96 19.60 -11.26
CA ASN A 48 23.91 19.12 -12.18
C ASN A 48 24.35 18.07 -13.22
N VAL A 49 24.07 16.80 -12.97
CA VAL A 49 23.98 15.79 -14.05
C VAL A 49 22.78 14.88 -13.82
N SER A 50 21.82 15.12 -14.69
CA SER A 50 20.68 14.30 -15.05
C SER A 50 21.05 12.88 -15.45
N VAL A 51 20.14 11.95 -15.18
CA VAL A 51 20.09 10.59 -15.74
C VAL A 51 19.97 10.69 -17.27
N ASP A 52 21.12 10.76 -17.94
CA ASP A 52 21.21 10.88 -19.39
C ASP A 52 22.46 10.10 -19.85
N ASN A 53 22.45 8.76 -19.73
CA ASN A 53 23.47 7.90 -20.35
C ASN A 53 23.00 6.48 -20.73
N VAL A 54 21.69 6.24 -20.75
CA VAL A 54 21.10 5.11 -21.50
C VAL A 54 20.52 5.60 -22.85
N ILE A 55 20.53 6.91 -23.11
CA ILE A 55 19.96 7.56 -24.31
C ILE A 55 21.06 8.20 -25.18
N SER A 56 22.27 7.65 -25.22
CA SER A 56 23.35 8.16 -26.07
C SER A 56 23.60 7.31 -27.31
N SER A 57 23.09 6.07 -27.41
CA SER A 57 23.11 5.28 -28.65
C SER A 57 21.83 5.38 -29.49
N ALA A 58 20.82 6.12 -29.03
CA ALA A 58 19.54 6.32 -29.72
C ALA A 58 19.35 7.75 -30.26
N ARG A 59 20.30 8.67 -30.04
CA ARG A 59 20.18 10.09 -30.42
C ARG A 59 20.61 10.40 -31.86
N ASP A 60 21.33 9.50 -32.53
CA ASP A 60 21.76 9.73 -33.93
C ASP A 60 20.75 9.29 -35.00
N SER A 61 19.67 8.60 -34.62
CA SER A 61 18.63 8.15 -35.56
C SER A 61 17.35 9.00 -35.58
N VAL A 62 17.27 10.07 -34.78
CA VAL A 62 16.04 10.88 -34.61
C VAL A 62 16.09 12.25 -35.32
N GLN A 63 17.24 12.67 -35.88
CA GLN A 63 17.39 14.01 -36.48
C GLN A 63 16.75 14.23 -37.87
N VAL A 64 15.91 13.33 -38.39
CA VAL A 64 15.27 13.52 -39.71
C VAL A 64 13.74 13.70 -39.66
N ALA A 65 13.11 13.64 -38.48
CA ALA A 65 11.64 13.68 -38.39
C ALA A 65 11.03 14.96 -37.79
N ASP A 66 11.79 16.04 -37.60
CA ASP A 66 11.29 17.25 -36.91
C ASP A 66 10.76 18.35 -37.85
N LYS A 67 9.91 17.95 -38.81
CA LYS A 67 9.11 18.88 -39.62
C LYS A 67 7.68 18.39 -39.77
N ARG A 68 6.91 18.49 -38.68
CA ARG A 68 5.45 18.76 -38.64
C ARG A 68 4.92 18.48 -37.22
N ALA A 69 5.16 19.42 -36.29
CA ALA A 69 4.40 19.47 -35.04
C ALA A 69 3.11 20.27 -35.29
N PRO A 70 1.91 19.71 -35.07
CA PRO A 70 0.69 20.49 -34.97
C PRO A 70 0.71 21.30 -33.66
N GLN A 71 0.13 22.50 -33.71
CA GLN A 71 0.07 23.47 -32.63
C GLN A 71 -0.37 22.84 -31.29
N ILE A 72 0.40 23.10 -30.23
CA ILE A 72 0.11 22.70 -28.85
C ILE A 72 -1.19 23.37 -28.42
N ALA A 73 -2.26 22.57 -28.29
CA ALA A 73 -3.48 23.00 -27.62
C ALA A 73 -3.12 23.43 -26.18
N ALA A 74 -3.53 24.63 -25.77
CA ALA A 74 -3.35 25.12 -24.41
C ALA A 74 -3.84 24.06 -23.41
N ALA A 75 -2.94 23.58 -22.54
CA ALA A 75 -3.28 22.59 -21.53
C ALA A 75 -4.47 23.09 -20.70
N LYS A 76 -5.53 22.28 -20.60
CA LYS A 76 -6.71 22.63 -19.79
C LYS A 76 -6.24 22.95 -18.36
N PRO A 77 -6.75 24.03 -17.73
CA PRO A 77 -6.38 24.39 -16.37
C PRO A 77 -6.71 23.22 -15.43
N SER A 78 -5.84 22.96 -14.45
CA SER A 78 -6.05 21.90 -13.46
C SER A 78 -7.42 22.07 -12.78
N PRO A 79 -8.19 20.98 -12.59
CA PRO A 79 -9.47 21.05 -11.89
C PRO A 79 -9.32 21.53 -10.43
N LEU A 80 -8.11 21.46 -9.87
CA LEU A 80 -7.78 21.95 -8.52
C LEU A 80 -7.32 23.41 -8.50
N SER A 81 -7.38 24.14 -9.62
CA SER A 81 -6.92 25.55 -9.70
C SER A 81 -7.62 26.49 -8.72
N PHE A 82 -8.84 26.18 -8.27
CA PHE A 82 -9.54 26.93 -7.22
C PHE A 82 -8.86 26.86 -5.84
N MET A 83 -7.94 25.93 -5.63
CA MET A 83 -7.15 25.78 -4.40
C MET A 83 -5.92 26.69 -4.35
N LYS A 84 -5.63 27.44 -5.42
CA LYS A 84 -4.49 28.36 -5.44
C LYS A 84 -4.58 29.35 -4.27
N SER A 85 -3.46 29.51 -3.54
CA SER A 85 -3.33 30.38 -2.37
C SER A 85 -4.22 30.00 -1.17
N LYS A 86 -4.91 28.86 -1.20
CA LYS A 86 -5.67 28.33 -0.05
C LYS A 86 -4.73 27.67 0.95
N ILE A 87 -5.05 27.83 2.23
CA ILE A 87 -4.32 27.18 3.33
C ILE A 87 -5.03 25.87 3.68
N VAL A 88 -4.32 24.76 3.52
CA VAL A 88 -4.82 23.41 3.79
C VAL A 88 -4.02 22.78 4.93
N LEU A 89 -4.72 22.26 5.94
CA LEU A 89 -4.12 21.47 7.01
C LEU A 89 -4.52 20.00 6.85
N LEU A 90 -3.54 19.11 6.72
CA LEU A 90 -3.73 17.67 6.63
C LEU A 90 -3.33 17.03 7.97
N VAL A 91 -4.26 16.29 8.57
CA VAL A 91 -4.08 15.70 9.91
C VAL A 91 -4.12 14.19 9.78
N SER A 92 -3.02 13.52 10.11
CA SER A 92 -2.94 12.06 10.14
C SER A 92 -2.56 11.56 11.53
N HIS A 93 -3.07 10.39 11.91
CA HIS A 93 -2.65 9.74 13.16
C HIS A 93 -1.27 9.12 13.02
N GLU A 94 -1.01 8.47 11.89
CA GLU A 94 0.27 7.83 11.58
C GLU A 94 0.84 8.35 10.25
N LEU A 95 2.14 8.14 10.04
CA LEU A 95 2.80 8.29 8.74
C LEU A 95 3.52 6.97 8.45
N SER A 96 2.99 6.19 7.51
CA SER A 96 3.44 4.83 7.23
C SER A 96 3.32 4.52 5.73
N LEU A 97 3.81 3.34 5.32
CA LEU A 97 3.65 2.84 3.95
C LEU A 97 2.26 2.21 3.70
N SER A 98 1.24 2.67 4.42
CA SER A 98 -0.14 2.21 4.25
C SER A 98 -0.92 3.14 3.33
N GLY A 99 -2.03 2.65 2.77
CA GLY A 99 -2.79 3.37 1.74
C GLY A 99 -3.26 4.75 2.20
N GLY A 100 -3.83 4.89 3.40
CA GLY A 100 -4.40 6.15 3.90
C GLY A 100 -3.38 7.30 3.96
N PRO A 101 -2.29 7.17 4.74
CA PRO A 101 -1.23 8.20 4.81
C PRO A 101 -0.60 8.51 3.44
N LEU A 102 -0.35 7.51 2.59
CA LEU A 102 0.23 7.75 1.26
C LEU A 102 -0.73 8.51 0.33
N LEU A 103 -2.03 8.20 0.35
CA LEU A 103 -3.04 8.93 -0.42
C LEU A 103 -3.18 10.38 0.04
N LEU A 104 -3.17 10.60 1.35
CA LEU A 104 -3.20 11.96 1.90
C LEU A 104 -1.96 12.74 1.49
N MET A 105 -0.78 12.10 1.43
CA MET A 105 0.46 12.71 0.96
C MET A 105 0.44 12.99 -0.56
N GLU A 106 -0.13 12.10 -1.37
CA GLU A 106 -0.36 12.36 -2.81
C GLU A 106 -1.28 13.57 -3.01
N LEU A 107 -2.37 13.67 -2.24
CA LEU A 107 -3.24 14.84 -2.24
C LEU A 107 -2.46 16.11 -1.85
N ALA A 108 -1.58 16.03 -0.84
CA ALA A 108 -0.73 17.15 -0.44
C ALA A 108 0.10 17.67 -1.62
N PHE A 109 0.70 16.77 -2.40
CA PHE A 109 1.50 17.13 -3.57
C PHE A 109 0.68 17.71 -4.70
N LEU A 110 -0.52 17.18 -4.96
CA LEU A 110 -1.43 17.73 -5.96
C LEU A 110 -1.86 19.15 -5.59
N LEU A 111 -2.18 19.40 -4.32
CA LEU A 111 -2.55 20.73 -3.82
C LEU A 111 -1.37 21.72 -3.89
N ARG A 112 -0.15 21.27 -3.54
CA ARG A 112 1.07 22.06 -3.72
C ARG A 112 1.32 22.41 -5.19
N SER A 113 1.05 21.49 -6.11
CA SER A 113 1.29 21.70 -7.56
C SER A 113 0.44 22.83 -8.16
N VAL A 114 -0.71 23.14 -7.55
CA VAL A 114 -1.59 24.24 -7.97
C VAL A 114 -1.42 25.52 -7.14
N GLY A 115 -0.42 25.55 -6.25
CA GLY A 115 -0.07 26.73 -5.45
C GLY A 115 -0.87 26.91 -4.16
N ALA A 116 -1.49 25.86 -3.61
CA ALA A 116 -2.05 25.89 -2.26
C ALA A 116 -0.92 25.85 -1.20
N GLU A 117 -1.09 26.52 -0.07
CA GLU A 117 -0.23 26.33 1.11
C GLU A 117 -0.68 25.06 1.84
N VAL A 118 0.19 24.06 1.94
CA VAL A 118 -0.16 22.76 2.52
C VAL A 118 0.69 22.49 3.75
N ASN A 119 0.00 22.26 4.85
CA ASN A 119 0.55 21.98 6.17
C ASN A 119 0.15 20.57 6.60
N TRP A 120 1.06 19.85 7.23
CA TRP A 120 0.87 18.46 7.63
C TRP A 120 1.21 18.26 9.10
N VAL A 121 0.38 17.50 9.80
CA VAL A 121 0.65 17.03 11.17
C VAL A 121 0.42 15.53 11.31
N THR A 122 1.33 14.88 12.05
CA THR A 122 1.21 13.48 12.48
C THR A 122 1.22 13.43 14.01
N PHE A 123 0.16 12.92 14.64
CA PHE A 123 0.00 13.01 16.10
C PHE A 123 0.29 11.72 16.89
N MET A 124 0.46 10.57 16.24
CA MET A 124 0.98 9.35 16.87
C MET A 124 2.32 9.01 16.23
N LYS A 125 3.40 9.56 16.78
CA LYS A 125 4.78 9.22 16.40
C LYS A 125 5.40 8.28 17.46
N PRO A 126 6.21 7.28 17.06
CA PRO A 126 7.02 6.52 18.00
C PRO A 126 8.01 7.44 18.71
N SER A 127 8.48 7.02 19.89
CA SER A 127 9.46 7.77 20.68
C SER A 127 10.87 7.74 20.07
N GLU A 128 11.17 6.71 19.27
CA GLU A 128 12.43 6.55 18.57
C GLU A 128 12.30 7.04 17.12
N THR A 129 13.44 7.39 16.52
CA THR A 129 13.50 7.79 15.12
C THR A 129 13.13 6.61 14.23
N ASP A 130 12.01 6.74 13.53
CA ASP A 130 11.57 5.77 12.52
C ASP A 130 12.05 6.22 11.14
N GLU A 131 12.86 5.39 10.47
CA GLU A 131 13.45 5.70 9.16
C GLU A 131 12.38 5.96 8.08
N VAL A 132 11.24 5.26 8.15
CA VAL A 132 10.14 5.45 7.20
C VAL A 132 9.49 6.81 7.42
N ILE A 133 9.20 7.17 8.67
CA ILE A 133 8.64 8.48 9.01
C ILE A 133 9.59 9.59 8.56
N TYR A 134 10.88 9.49 8.90
CA TYR A 134 11.90 10.46 8.52
C TYR A 134 11.98 10.64 7.00
N SER A 135 12.01 9.53 6.25
CA SER A 135 12.04 9.55 4.78
C SER A 135 10.81 10.23 4.18
N LEU A 136 9.61 9.93 4.70
CA LEU A 136 8.36 10.51 4.21
C LEU A 136 8.22 12.00 4.55
N GLU A 137 8.67 12.44 5.74
CA GLU A 137 8.66 13.85 6.12
C GLU A 137 9.61 14.69 5.26
N ASN A 138 10.83 14.19 5.02
CA ASN A 138 11.75 14.87 4.11
C ASN A 138 11.18 14.98 2.70
N LYS A 139 10.57 13.90 2.18
CA LYS A 139 9.89 13.93 0.87
C LYS A 139 8.78 14.98 0.81
N MET A 140 8.07 15.21 1.93
CA MET A 140 7.06 16.25 2.04
C MET A 140 7.67 17.66 2.01
N LEU A 141 8.72 17.87 2.81
CA LEU A 141 9.45 19.14 2.87
C LEU A 141 10.07 19.51 1.51
N ASP A 142 10.69 18.55 0.82
CA ASP A 142 11.28 18.74 -0.51
C ASP A 142 10.26 19.17 -1.56
N ARG A 143 8.98 18.80 -1.37
CA ARG A 143 7.85 19.21 -2.22
C ARG A 143 7.08 20.41 -1.68
N GLY A 144 7.64 21.09 -0.68
CA GLY A 144 7.11 22.34 -0.11
C GLY A 144 5.88 22.16 0.78
N VAL A 145 5.60 20.94 1.26
CA VAL A 145 4.62 20.70 2.31
C VAL A 145 5.28 21.01 3.65
N GLN A 146 4.67 21.87 4.46
CA GLN A 146 5.17 22.18 5.80
C GLN A 146 4.80 21.06 6.76
N VAL A 147 5.75 20.61 7.57
CA VAL A 147 5.53 19.52 8.56
C VAL A 147 5.91 20.05 9.93
N PHE A 148 4.97 19.98 10.88
CA PHE A 148 5.22 20.43 12.26
C PHE A 148 4.51 19.56 13.30
N SER A 149 4.76 19.84 14.58
CA SER A 149 4.21 19.08 15.70
C SER A 149 2.69 19.22 15.78
N ALA A 150 2.01 18.08 15.95
CA ALA A 150 0.57 18.05 16.06
C ALA A 150 0.01 18.67 17.37
N PHE A 151 0.85 18.85 18.39
CA PHE A 151 0.43 19.30 19.73
C PHE A 151 0.90 20.72 20.08
N GLY A 152 1.37 21.49 19.09
CA GLY A 152 1.87 22.85 19.27
C GLY A 152 0.84 23.94 18.98
N LYS A 153 1.13 25.17 19.45
CA LYS A 153 0.37 26.37 19.11
C LYS A 153 0.26 26.58 17.59
N GLU A 154 1.34 26.27 16.87
CA GLU A 154 1.38 26.34 15.40
C GLU A 154 0.30 25.50 14.72
N ALA A 155 -0.02 24.31 15.25
CA ALA A 155 -1.08 23.46 14.70
C ALA A 155 -2.48 24.06 14.94
N ILE A 156 -2.70 24.66 16.10
CA ILE A 156 -3.96 25.34 16.43
C ILE A 156 -4.12 26.59 15.56
N ASP A 157 -3.10 27.45 15.52
CA ASP A 157 -3.10 28.69 14.73
C ASP A 157 -3.29 28.40 13.24
N THR A 158 -2.69 27.32 12.73
CA THR A 158 -2.88 26.88 11.35
C THR A 158 -4.28 26.33 11.12
N ALA A 159 -4.83 25.50 12.02
CA ALA A 159 -6.19 24.99 11.90
C ALA A 159 -7.25 26.12 11.89
N LEU A 160 -7.04 27.17 12.68
CA LEU A 160 -7.91 28.34 12.73
C LEU A 160 -7.87 29.16 11.43
N ARG A 161 -6.67 29.37 10.88
CA ARG A 161 -6.45 30.12 9.63
C ARG A 161 -6.78 29.33 8.37
N ALA A 162 -6.74 28.00 8.42
CA ALA A 162 -6.96 27.14 7.28
C ALA A 162 -8.30 27.45 6.58
N ASP A 163 -8.28 27.39 5.25
CA ASP A 163 -9.49 27.36 4.42
C ASP A 163 -10.10 25.96 4.43
N LEU A 164 -9.26 24.92 4.56
CA LEU A 164 -9.65 23.51 4.56
C LEU A 164 -8.81 22.71 5.56
N VAL A 165 -9.46 21.88 6.37
CA VAL A 165 -8.80 20.88 7.22
C VAL A 165 -9.22 19.49 6.76
N VAL A 166 -8.26 18.62 6.44
CA VAL A 166 -8.54 17.22 6.07
C VAL A 166 -8.13 16.31 7.22
N LEU A 167 -9.11 15.62 7.81
CA LEU A 167 -8.86 14.59 8.80
C LEU A 167 -8.72 13.25 8.11
N ASN A 168 -7.54 12.64 8.16
CA ASN A 168 -7.28 11.31 7.63
C ASN A 168 -7.64 10.27 8.69
N THR A 169 -8.48 9.30 8.30
CA THR A 169 -8.99 8.19 9.14
C THR A 169 -9.94 8.60 10.25
N ALA A 170 -10.74 7.65 10.74
CA ALA A 170 -11.56 7.86 11.93
C ALA A 170 -10.73 8.16 13.21
N VAL A 171 -9.44 7.80 13.22
CA VAL A 171 -8.56 8.02 14.38
C VAL A 171 -8.28 9.50 14.60
N ALA A 172 -8.24 10.30 13.53
CA ALA A 172 -7.98 11.75 13.61
C ALA A 172 -9.01 12.54 14.42
N GLY A 173 -10.19 11.97 14.72
CA GLY A 173 -11.15 12.59 15.64
C GLY A 173 -10.58 12.83 17.05
N LYS A 174 -9.61 12.00 17.49
CA LYS A 174 -8.93 12.19 18.79
C LYS A 174 -8.10 13.47 18.83
N TRP A 175 -7.49 13.84 17.71
CA TRP A 175 -6.70 15.06 17.60
C TRP A 175 -7.59 16.30 17.76
N VAL A 176 -8.79 16.27 17.17
CA VAL A 176 -9.79 17.36 17.28
C VAL A 176 -10.11 17.65 18.75
N ASP A 177 -10.50 16.62 19.52
CA ASP A 177 -10.84 16.77 20.94
C ASP A 177 -9.65 17.25 21.77
N TYR A 178 -8.46 16.69 21.54
CA TYR A 178 -7.29 16.95 22.38
C TYR A 178 -6.65 18.32 22.11
N VAL A 179 -6.58 18.72 20.83
CA VAL A 179 -5.78 19.88 20.40
C VAL A 179 -6.63 21.15 20.29
N LEU A 180 -7.83 21.06 19.71
CA LEU A 180 -8.60 22.27 19.41
C LEU A 180 -9.40 22.79 20.61
N LYS A 181 -9.78 21.92 21.57
CA LYS A 181 -10.47 22.31 22.81
C LYS A 181 -11.63 23.31 22.58
N GLU A 182 -11.50 24.56 23.02
CA GLU A 182 -12.52 25.61 22.88
C GLU A 182 -12.69 26.10 21.44
N ASP A 183 -11.66 25.96 20.59
CA ASP A 183 -11.66 26.40 19.19
C ASP A 183 -12.35 25.41 18.23
N ILE A 184 -12.79 24.24 18.72
CA ILE A 184 -13.40 23.17 17.90
C ILE A 184 -14.50 23.72 16.99
N HIS A 185 -15.44 24.51 17.53
CA HIS A 185 -16.59 25.01 16.78
C HIS A 185 -16.22 25.93 15.61
N ARG A 186 -15.03 26.54 15.64
CA ARG A 186 -14.52 27.42 14.58
C ARG A 186 -13.87 26.66 13.43
N VAL A 187 -13.37 25.45 13.73
CA VAL A 187 -12.63 24.62 12.78
C VAL A 187 -13.55 23.60 12.10
N LEU A 188 -14.47 22.96 12.83
CA LEU A 188 -15.34 21.89 12.29
C LEU A 188 -16.06 22.24 10.97
N PRO A 189 -16.62 23.44 10.77
CA PRO A 189 -17.27 23.81 9.51
C PRO A 189 -16.34 23.86 8.29
N LYS A 190 -15.01 23.76 8.49
CA LYS A 190 -13.99 23.72 7.43
C LYS A 190 -13.36 22.33 7.26
N VAL A 191 -13.86 21.34 8.00
CA VAL A 191 -13.30 19.99 8.02
C VAL A 191 -13.94 19.11 6.94
N LEU A 192 -13.10 18.52 6.10
CA LEU A 192 -13.43 17.33 5.31
C LEU A 192 -12.81 16.11 5.98
N TRP A 193 -13.64 15.15 6.38
CA TRP A 193 -13.16 13.95 7.04
C TRP A 193 -13.03 12.79 6.05
N TRP A 194 -11.80 12.40 5.72
CA TRP A 194 -11.53 11.31 4.80
C TRP A 194 -11.37 9.98 5.55
N ILE A 195 -12.31 9.06 5.36
CA ILE A 195 -12.37 7.79 6.09
C ILE A 195 -12.11 6.62 5.13
N HIS A 196 -11.04 5.88 5.40
CA HIS A 196 -10.54 4.80 4.56
C HIS A 196 -10.79 3.41 5.13
N GLU A 197 -11.50 3.31 6.26
CA GLU A 197 -11.59 2.07 7.03
C GLU A 197 -13.01 1.66 7.37
N MET A 198 -13.26 0.35 7.44
CA MET A 198 -14.53 -0.24 7.87
C MET A 198 -14.40 -1.03 9.18
N ARG A 199 -13.69 -0.47 10.17
CA ARG A 199 -13.40 -1.19 11.42
C ARG A 199 -14.46 -0.89 12.49
N GLY A 200 -15.09 -1.97 12.97
CA GLY A 200 -16.18 -1.89 13.96
C GLY A 200 -15.85 -1.21 15.29
N HIS A 201 -14.57 -1.09 15.68
CA HIS A 201 -14.18 -0.44 16.94
C HIS A 201 -14.07 1.08 16.83
N TYR A 202 -14.06 1.65 15.62
CA TYR A 202 -14.10 3.10 15.41
C TYR A 202 -15.49 3.70 15.66
N PHE A 203 -16.54 2.89 15.74
CA PHE A 203 -17.88 3.34 16.14
C PHE A 203 -17.97 3.53 17.67
N LYS A 204 -17.20 4.48 18.18
CA LYS A 204 -17.23 4.98 19.54
C LYS A 204 -17.14 6.51 19.50
N LEU A 205 -17.75 7.18 20.47
CA LEU A 205 -17.75 8.64 20.52
C LEU A 205 -16.33 9.24 20.55
N GLU A 206 -15.36 8.58 21.21
CA GLU A 206 -13.95 9.00 21.22
C GLU A 206 -13.30 9.18 19.83
N TYR A 207 -13.85 8.55 18.79
CA TYR A 207 -13.34 8.65 17.42
C TYR A 207 -14.19 9.56 16.54
N VAL A 208 -15.51 9.54 16.71
CA VAL A 208 -16.44 10.12 15.72
C VAL A 208 -17.52 11.02 16.31
N LYS A 209 -17.35 11.51 17.54
CA LYS A 209 -18.29 12.44 18.21
C LYS A 209 -18.60 13.66 17.35
N HIS A 210 -17.59 14.23 16.68
CA HIS A 210 -17.73 15.47 15.91
C HIS A 210 -18.17 15.27 14.46
N LEU A 211 -18.38 14.02 14.04
CA LEU A 211 -18.73 13.69 12.66
C LEU A 211 -19.99 14.42 12.14
N PRO A 212 -21.08 14.65 12.92
CA PRO A 212 -22.23 15.43 12.44
C PRO A 212 -21.95 16.90 12.14
N SER A 213 -20.87 17.44 12.70
CA SER A 213 -20.59 18.87 12.74
C SER A 213 -19.51 19.29 11.73
N VAL A 214 -18.90 18.34 11.03
CA VAL A 214 -17.93 18.64 9.97
C VAL A 214 -18.63 19.05 8.67
N ALA A 215 -17.93 19.74 7.78
CA ALA A 215 -18.46 20.18 6.49
C ALA A 215 -18.89 19.00 5.60
N GLY A 216 -18.10 17.92 5.63
CA GLY A 216 -18.42 16.71 4.88
C GLY A 216 -17.50 15.54 5.23
N ALA A 217 -17.90 14.35 4.81
CA ALA A 217 -17.09 13.14 4.88
C ALA A 217 -16.80 12.62 3.48
N MET A 218 -15.54 12.24 3.22
CA MET A 218 -15.11 11.56 1.99
C MET A 218 -14.90 10.08 2.30
N ILE A 219 -15.48 9.20 1.50
CA ILE A 219 -15.42 7.75 1.69
C ILE A 219 -15.11 7.05 0.37
N ASP A 220 -14.27 6.01 0.41
CA ASP A 220 -13.65 5.46 -0.79
C ASP A 220 -14.58 4.65 -1.72
N SER A 221 -15.79 4.29 -1.28
CA SER A 221 -16.77 3.53 -2.07
C SER A 221 -18.21 3.69 -1.56
N HIS A 222 -19.21 3.42 -2.41
CA HIS A 222 -20.61 3.51 -2.02
C HIS A 222 -20.95 2.50 -0.92
N VAL A 223 -20.41 1.28 -1.03
CA VAL A 223 -20.61 0.23 -0.03
C VAL A 223 -20.04 0.64 1.33
N THR A 224 -18.86 1.26 1.35
CA THR A 224 -18.25 1.73 2.60
C THR A 224 -19.01 2.92 3.17
N ALA A 225 -19.52 3.81 2.32
CA ALA A 225 -20.34 4.95 2.75
C ALA A 225 -21.66 4.49 3.39
N GLU A 226 -22.34 3.50 2.78
CA GLU A 226 -23.52 2.88 3.36
C GLU A 226 -23.21 2.18 4.69
N TYR A 227 -22.07 1.47 4.77
CA TYR A 227 -21.62 0.84 6.00
C TYR A 227 -21.46 1.86 7.14
N TRP A 228 -20.78 2.98 6.88
CA TRP A 228 -20.61 4.04 7.88
C TRP A 228 -21.94 4.66 8.28
N LYS A 229 -22.79 5.04 7.31
CA LYS A 229 -24.12 5.60 7.56
C LYS A 229 -24.99 4.71 8.45
N ASN A 230 -25.04 3.41 8.15
CA ASN A 230 -25.83 2.47 8.93
C ASN A 230 -25.26 2.29 10.33
N ARG A 231 -23.93 2.16 10.46
CA ARG A 231 -23.29 1.87 11.75
C ARG A 231 -23.26 3.05 12.71
N THR A 232 -23.05 4.27 12.23
CA THR A 232 -23.14 5.47 13.08
C THR A 232 -24.56 5.66 13.59
N GLN A 233 -25.58 5.42 12.75
CA GLN A 233 -26.98 5.51 13.15
C GLN A 233 -27.39 4.39 14.11
N GLU A 234 -27.04 3.14 13.83
CA GLU A 234 -27.43 2.00 14.66
C GLU A 234 -26.75 2.03 16.04
N ARG A 235 -25.44 2.29 16.07
CA ARG A 235 -24.62 2.15 17.29
C ARG A 235 -24.50 3.42 18.11
N LEU A 236 -24.45 4.59 17.46
CA LEU A 236 -24.16 5.86 18.11
C LEU A 236 -25.31 6.86 18.03
N LYS A 237 -26.35 6.58 17.23
CA LYS A 237 -27.44 7.54 16.94
C LYS A 237 -26.92 8.86 16.36
N ILE A 238 -25.80 8.79 15.65
CA ILE A 238 -25.13 9.92 15.02
C ILE A 238 -25.46 9.93 13.52
N LYS A 239 -25.96 11.07 13.04
CA LYS A 239 -26.19 11.31 11.61
C LYS A 239 -24.86 11.60 10.92
N MET A 240 -24.61 10.94 9.80
CA MET A 240 -23.47 11.29 8.93
C MET A 240 -23.65 12.71 8.37
N PRO A 241 -22.56 13.49 8.22
CA PRO A 241 -22.59 14.76 7.51
C PRO A 241 -22.85 14.51 6.02
N GLU A 242 -22.81 15.57 5.20
CA GLU A 242 -22.81 15.40 3.76
C GLU A 242 -21.66 14.45 3.37
N THR A 243 -22.01 13.36 2.67
CA THR A 243 -21.09 12.25 2.44
C THR A 243 -20.84 12.13 0.94
N TYR A 244 -19.58 12.26 0.57
CA TYR A 244 -19.09 12.20 -0.80
C TYR A 244 -18.34 10.90 -1.01
N VAL A 245 -18.72 10.14 -2.04
CA VAL A 245 -17.98 8.95 -2.43
C VAL A 245 -16.89 9.37 -3.40
N VAL A 246 -15.64 9.13 -3.01
CA VAL A 246 -14.45 9.48 -3.79
C VAL A 246 -13.61 8.22 -3.97
N HIS A 247 -13.74 7.59 -5.13
CA HIS A 247 -12.93 6.43 -5.47
C HIS A 247 -11.45 6.78 -5.55
N LEU A 248 -10.60 5.87 -5.10
CA LEU A 248 -9.16 6.07 -5.18
C LEU A 248 -8.72 5.98 -6.64
N GLY A 249 -7.76 6.83 -7.03
CA GLY A 249 -7.15 6.83 -8.36
C GLY A 249 -5.77 6.18 -8.37
N ASN A 250 -5.26 5.94 -9.58
CA ASN A 250 -3.86 5.59 -9.81
C ASN A 250 -3.04 6.88 -9.95
N SER A 251 -1.77 6.84 -9.51
CA SER A 251 -0.85 7.95 -9.74
C SER A 251 -0.43 8.02 -11.21
N ASN A 252 -0.11 9.22 -11.69
CA ASN A 252 0.35 9.42 -13.06
C ASN A 252 1.65 8.65 -13.33
N GLU A 253 2.55 8.59 -12.35
CA GLU A 253 3.80 7.84 -12.47
C GLU A 253 3.56 6.34 -12.67
N LEU A 254 2.56 5.78 -11.98
CA LEU A 254 2.19 4.37 -12.15
C LEU A 254 1.60 4.13 -13.54
N MET A 255 0.74 5.03 -14.01
CA MET A 255 0.12 4.93 -15.34
C MET A 255 1.15 5.02 -16.46
N GLN A 256 2.13 5.92 -16.36
CA GLN A 256 3.22 6.03 -17.33
C GLN A 256 3.99 4.70 -17.49
N VAL A 257 4.29 4.03 -16.37
CA VAL A 257 4.93 2.71 -16.41
C VAL A 257 3.99 1.65 -16.99
N ALA A 258 2.70 1.69 -16.64
CA ALA A 258 1.73 0.71 -17.13
C ALA A 258 1.50 0.81 -18.66
N GLU A 259 1.60 2.00 -19.23
CA GLU A 259 1.45 2.28 -20.66
C GLU A 259 2.73 2.02 -21.47
N ASP A 260 3.91 2.14 -20.85
CA ASP A 260 5.20 1.88 -21.51
C ASP A 260 5.54 0.38 -21.55
N SER A 261 5.38 -0.21 -22.74
CA SER A 261 5.71 -1.62 -23.00
C SER A 261 7.20 -1.97 -22.77
N VAL A 262 8.12 -1.05 -23.02
CA VAL A 262 9.56 -1.28 -22.84
C VAL A 262 9.89 -1.26 -21.35
N ALA A 263 9.39 -0.26 -20.63
CA ALA A 263 9.55 -0.18 -19.17
C ALA A 263 8.99 -1.44 -18.50
N LYS A 264 7.78 -1.88 -18.87
CA LYS A 264 7.20 -3.13 -18.35
C LYS A 264 8.10 -4.34 -18.58
N ARG A 265 8.65 -4.51 -19.78
CA ARG A 265 9.53 -5.65 -20.10
C ARG A 265 10.80 -5.64 -19.25
N VAL A 266 11.47 -4.49 -19.16
CA VAL A 266 12.72 -4.35 -18.38
C VAL A 266 12.46 -4.60 -16.89
N LEU A 267 11.39 -4.02 -16.34
CA LEU A 267 11.03 -4.23 -14.93
C LEU A 267 10.65 -5.69 -14.65
N ARG A 268 9.92 -6.33 -15.57
CA ARG A 268 9.57 -7.75 -15.47
C ARG A 268 10.81 -8.63 -15.40
N GLU A 269 11.75 -8.45 -16.32
CA GLU A 269 13.00 -9.21 -16.36
C GLU A 269 13.79 -9.03 -15.06
N HIS A 270 13.98 -7.77 -14.63
CA HIS A 270 14.72 -7.46 -13.41
C HIS A 270 14.11 -8.09 -12.15
N VAL A 271 12.80 -7.96 -11.95
CA VAL A 271 12.14 -8.53 -10.76
C VAL A 271 12.17 -10.05 -10.83
N ARG A 272 11.89 -10.67 -11.99
CA ARG A 272 11.91 -12.13 -12.13
C ARG A 272 13.30 -12.72 -11.88
N GLU A 273 14.35 -12.09 -12.40
CA GLU A 273 15.74 -12.47 -12.13
C GLU A 273 16.05 -12.40 -10.62
N SER A 274 15.65 -11.32 -9.94
CA SER A 274 15.86 -11.16 -8.50
C SER A 274 15.15 -12.23 -7.65
N LEU A 275 14.04 -12.78 -8.16
CA LEU A 275 13.27 -13.85 -7.53
C LEU A 275 13.70 -15.25 -7.97
N GLY A 276 14.63 -15.39 -8.92
CA GLY A 276 14.99 -16.67 -9.53
C GLY A 276 13.83 -17.33 -10.31
N VAL A 277 12.91 -16.53 -10.84
CA VAL A 277 11.76 -16.97 -11.63
C VAL A 277 12.07 -16.78 -13.11
N ARG A 278 11.75 -17.76 -13.95
CA ARG A 278 12.00 -17.64 -15.40
C ARG A 278 10.89 -16.86 -16.10
N ASN A 279 11.14 -16.45 -17.34
CA ASN A 279 10.14 -15.73 -18.14
C ASN A 279 8.94 -16.59 -18.56
N ASP A 280 9.14 -17.91 -18.67
CA ASP A 280 8.11 -18.90 -19.00
C ASP A 280 7.33 -19.41 -17.78
N ASP A 281 7.81 -19.15 -16.56
CA ASP A 281 7.13 -19.51 -15.33
C ASP A 281 5.93 -18.58 -15.06
N LEU A 282 4.90 -19.13 -14.41
CA LEU A 282 3.72 -18.39 -13.96
C LEU A 282 3.97 -17.82 -12.56
N LEU A 283 3.86 -16.50 -12.42
CA LEU A 283 4.05 -15.79 -11.16
C LEU A 283 2.73 -15.17 -10.66
N ILE A 284 2.22 -15.69 -9.54
CA ILE A 284 1.01 -15.19 -8.89
C ILE A 284 1.40 -14.32 -7.69
N ALA A 285 0.85 -13.12 -7.58
CA ALA A 285 1.18 -12.20 -6.49
C ALA A 285 0.02 -11.89 -5.57
N LEU A 286 0.37 -11.65 -4.30
CA LEU A 286 -0.45 -10.94 -3.33
C LEU A 286 0.36 -9.75 -2.81
N ILE A 287 -0.11 -8.53 -3.07
CA ILE A 287 0.62 -7.26 -2.82
C ILE A 287 -0.17 -6.42 -1.82
N ASN A 288 0.15 -6.59 -0.53
CA ASN A 288 -0.60 -5.99 0.57
C ASN A 288 0.28 -5.97 1.82
N SER A 289 -0.03 -5.09 2.79
CA SER A 289 0.53 -5.25 4.14
C SER A 289 0.15 -6.61 4.74
N VAL A 290 1.13 -7.28 5.37
CA VAL A 290 0.91 -8.59 6.00
C VAL A 290 0.10 -8.44 7.28
N SER A 291 -1.17 -8.85 7.22
CA SER A 291 -2.09 -8.81 8.36
C SER A 291 -3.20 -9.84 8.20
N ARG A 292 -3.79 -10.32 9.30
CA ARG A 292 -4.76 -11.44 9.27
C ARG A 292 -5.99 -11.19 8.39
N GLY A 293 -6.34 -9.93 8.16
CA GLY A 293 -7.47 -9.53 7.31
C GLY A 293 -7.17 -9.53 5.81
N LYS A 294 -5.91 -9.65 5.38
CA LYS A 294 -5.50 -9.51 3.97
C LYS A 294 -5.33 -10.84 3.25
N GLY A 295 -5.54 -11.96 3.94
CA GLY A 295 -5.73 -13.28 3.31
C GLY A 295 -4.46 -14.01 2.86
N GLN A 296 -3.27 -13.61 3.33
CA GLN A 296 -2.00 -14.28 3.00
C GLN A 296 -2.01 -15.79 3.30
N ASP A 297 -2.54 -16.18 4.47
CA ASP A 297 -2.64 -17.60 4.86
C ASP A 297 -3.52 -18.40 3.90
N LEU A 298 -4.67 -17.85 3.51
CA LEU A 298 -5.57 -18.49 2.55
C LEU A 298 -4.90 -18.61 1.18
N PHE A 299 -4.20 -17.57 0.74
CA PHE A 299 -3.47 -17.57 -0.53
C PHE A 299 -2.43 -18.70 -0.56
N LEU A 300 -1.59 -18.83 0.46
CA LEU A 300 -0.57 -19.89 0.53
C LEU A 300 -1.17 -21.29 0.59
N ARG A 301 -2.28 -21.48 1.33
CA ARG A 301 -2.97 -22.78 1.39
C ARG A 301 -3.55 -23.16 0.02
N SER A 302 -4.25 -22.24 -0.63
CA SER A 302 -4.81 -22.47 -1.96
C SER A 302 -3.72 -22.69 -3.02
N PHE A 303 -2.60 -21.98 -2.91
CA PHE A 303 -1.43 -22.20 -3.77
C PHE A 303 -0.87 -23.61 -3.60
N TYR A 304 -0.66 -24.06 -2.35
CA TYR A 304 -0.21 -25.42 -2.07
C TYR A 304 -1.18 -26.48 -2.60
N GLU A 305 -2.48 -26.30 -2.40
CA GLU A 305 -3.51 -27.20 -2.94
C GLU A 305 -3.49 -27.25 -4.47
N ALA A 306 -3.30 -26.11 -5.14
CA ALA A 306 -3.16 -26.04 -6.59
C ALA A 306 -1.94 -26.85 -7.08
N LEU A 307 -0.79 -26.73 -6.41
CA LEU A 307 0.40 -27.53 -6.72
C LEU A 307 0.12 -29.04 -6.58
N GLN A 308 -0.61 -29.46 -5.54
CA GLN A 308 -0.98 -30.86 -5.37
C GLN A 308 -1.93 -31.34 -6.47
N LEU A 309 -2.92 -30.53 -6.84
CA LEU A 309 -3.88 -30.87 -7.89
C LEU A 309 -3.20 -31.01 -9.25
N ILE A 310 -2.28 -30.11 -9.60
CA ILE A 310 -1.48 -30.18 -10.84
C ILE A 310 -0.72 -31.51 -10.89
N LYS A 311 -0.07 -31.88 -9.78
CA LYS A 311 0.68 -33.14 -9.66
C LYS A 311 -0.22 -34.37 -9.77
N GLN A 312 -1.35 -34.38 -9.06
CA GLN A 312 -2.29 -35.51 -9.04
C GLN A 312 -2.95 -35.72 -10.40
N LYS A 313 -3.38 -34.64 -11.06
CA LYS A 313 -4.05 -34.68 -12.36
C LYS A 313 -3.08 -34.73 -13.55
N LYS A 314 -1.76 -34.71 -13.29
CA LYS A 314 -0.69 -34.69 -14.31
C LYS A 314 -0.92 -33.59 -15.36
N MET A 315 -1.34 -32.42 -14.90
CA MET A 315 -1.61 -31.30 -15.80
C MET A 315 -0.30 -30.76 -16.38
N GLN A 316 -0.28 -30.50 -17.68
CA GLN A 316 0.83 -29.81 -18.32
C GLN A 316 0.61 -28.30 -18.18
N VAL A 317 1.26 -27.71 -17.18
CA VAL A 317 1.25 -26.26 -16.93
C VAL A 317 2.69 -25.79 -16.67
N PRO A 318 3.03 -24.54 -17.01
CA PRO A 318 4.33 -23.98 -16.64
C PRO A 318 4.56 -24.03 -15.13
N PRO A 319 5.82 -24.02 -14.67
CA PRO A 319 6.13 -23.96 -13.25
C PRO A 319 5.44 -22.75 -12.60
N LEU A 320 4.77 -23.02 -11.48
CA LEU A 320 4.01 -22.02 -10.76
C LEU A 320 4.82 -21.49 -9.56
N HIS A 321 4.87 -20.17 -9.42
CA HIS A 321 5.49 -19.43 -8.32
C HIS A 321 4.48 -18.48 -7.67
N ALA A 322 4.64 -18.25 -6.37
CA ALA A 322 3.90 -17.26 -5.60
C ALA A 322 4.85 -16.19 -5.06
N VAL A 323 4.41 -14.93 -5.06
CA VAL A 323 5.13 -13.84 -4.39
C VAL A 323 4.20 -13.07 -3.45
N ILE A 324 4.66 -12.84 -2.22
CA ILE A 324 4.00 -12.00 -1.23
C ILE A 324 4.83 -10.72 -1.09
N VAL A 325 4.30 -9.61 -1.58
CA VAL A 325 4.94 -8.28 -1.49
C VAL A 325 4.27 -7.48 -0.38
N GLY A 326 5.06 -6.85 0.49
CA GLY A 326 4.54 -6.17 1.68
C GLY A 326 4.83 -6.89 2.99
N SER A 327 5.67 -7.93 2.94
CA SER A 327 6.19 -8.59 4.12
C SER A 327 7.08 -7.64 4.92
N ASP A 328 7.10 -7.75 6.23
CA ASP A 328 8.11 -7.04 7.03
C ASP A 328 9.19 -8.04 7.43
N MET A 329 10.28 -8.08 6.66
CA MET A 329 11.36 -9.04 6.86
C MET A 329 12.11 -8.82 8.18
N SER A 330 12.03 -7.60 8.74
CA SER A 330 12.61 -7.22 10.03
C SER A 330 11.68 -7.46 11.21
N ALA A 331 10.36 -7.45 10.99
CA ALA A 331 9.40 -7.65 12.05
C ALA A 331 9.09 -9.14 12.23
N HIS A 332 9.50 -9.69 13.38
CA HIS A 332 9.12 -11.04 13.83
C HIS A 332 7.66 -11.11 14.30
N THR A 333 6.73 -10.61 13.48
CA THR A 333 5.31 -10.71 13.82
C THR A 333 4.90 -12.18 13.79
N LYS A 334 3.97 -12.54 14.70
CA LYS A 334 3.45 -13.90 14.78
C LYS A 334 2.92 -14.42 13.44
N LEU A 335 2.26 -13.55 12.66
CA LEU A 335 1.70 -13.94 11.37
C LEU A 335 2.79 -14.22 10.33
N GLU A 336 3.82 -13.38 10.26
CA GLU A 336 4.97 -13.59 9.34
C GLU A 336 5.65 -14.94 9.60
N MET A 337 5.89 -15.27 10.88
CA MET A 337 6.44 -16.56 11.27
C MET A 337 5.51 -17.71 10.87
N GLU A 338 4.20 -17.61 11.18
CA GLU A 338 3.20 -18.62 10.79
C GLU A 338 3.20 -18.90 9.27
N LEU A 339 3.32 -17.86 8.43
CA LEU A 339 3.35 -18.01 6.97
C LEU A 339 4.63 -18.69 6.49
N ARG A 340 5.79 -18.32 7.05
CA ARG A 340 7.10 -18.91 6.70
C ARG A 340 7.24 -20.35 7.18
N ASP A 341 6.75 -20.63 8.38
CA ASP A 341 6.69 -21.98 8.95
C ASP A 341 5.80 -22.88 8.09
N TYR A 342 4.66 -22.36 7.62
CA TYR A 342 3.80 -23.10 6.69
C TYR A 342 4.52 -23.46 5.39
N VAL A 343 5.17 -22.48 4.75
CA VAL A 343 5.96 -22.67 3.51
C VAL A 343 7.08 -23.71 3.73
N THR A 344 7.74 -23.66 4.89
CA THR A 344 8.81 -24.57 5.26
C THR A 344 8.29 -25.99 5.51
N GLN A 345 7.21 -26.12 6.29
CA GLN A 345 6.56 -27.39 6.60
C GLN A 345 6.06 -28.10 5.33
N LYS A 346 5.56 -27.33 4.36
CA LYS A 346 5.06 -27.85 3.08
C LYS A 346 6.14 -28.09 2.03
N LYS A 347 7.40 -27.70 2.31
CA LYS A 347 8.54 -27.85 1.40
C LYS A 347 8.31 -27.18 0.04
N ILE A 348 7.83 -25.94 0.05
CA ILE A 348 7.55 -25.13 -1.16
C ILE A 348 8.37 -23.82 -1.19
N GLN A 349 9.50 -23.77 -0.48
CA GLN A 349 10.36 -22.59 -0.40
C GLN A 349 10.94 -22.17 -1.75
N ASP A 350 11.13 -23.13 -2.67
CA ASP A 350 11.60 -22.90 -4.04
C ASP A 350 10.53 -22.21 -4.92
N ARG A 351 9.26 -22.23 -4.49
CA ARG A 351 8.11 -21.70 -5.23
C ARG A 351 7.52 -20.44 -4.61
N VAL A 352 7.78 -20.15 -3.34
CA VAL A 352 7.14 -19.05 -2.60
C VAL A 352 8.18 -18.01 -2.19
N HIS A 353 7.97 -16.79 -2.66
CA HIS A 353 8.88 -15.67 -2.47
C HIS A 353 8.26 -14.63 -1.53
N PHE A 354 9.01 -14.20 -0.52
CA PHE A 354 8.60 -13.11 0.36
C PHE A 354 9.44 -11.87 0.04
N VAL A 355 8.75 -10.76 -0.22
CA VAL A 355 9.36 -9.48 -0.56
C VAL A 355 8.98 -8.44 0.49
N ASN A 356 9.98 -7.68 0.92
CA ASN A 356 9.80 -6.63 1.93
C ASN A 356 8.78 -5.57 1.48
N LYS A 357 8.21 -4.82 2.42
CA LYS A 357 7.37 -3.66 2.12
C LYS A 357 8.13 -2.65 1.25
N THR A 358 7.44 -2.11 0.25
CA THR A 358 8.02 -1.21 -0.75
C THR A 358 7.07 -0.07 -1.11
N LEU A 359 7.65 1.08 -1.48
CA LEU A 359 6.94 2.22 -2.07
C LEU A 359 6.74 2.06 -3.58
N THR A 360 7.49 1.17 -4.23
CA THR A 360 7.50 1.01 -5.68
C THR A 360 6.88 -0.34 -6.04
N VAL A 361 5.55 -0.36 -6.20
CA VAL A 361 4.79 -1.57 -6.55
C VAL A 361 4.79 -1.86 -8.06
N ALA A 362 4.98 -0.84 -8.90
CA ALA A 362 4.96 -0.95 -10.37
C ALA A 362 5.89 -2.04 -10.95
N PRO A 363 7.15 -2.22 -10.47
CA PRO A 363 8.00 -3.31 -10.95
C PRO A 363 7.40 -4.69 -10.69
N TYR A 364 6.78 -4.90 -9.53
CA TYR A 364 6.13 -6.17 -9.20
C TYR A 364 4.87 -6.38 -10.02
N LEU A 365 4.08 -5.34 -10.27
CA LEU A 365 2.92 -5.41 -11.17
C LEU A 365 3.34 -5.76 -12.61
N ALA A 366 4.45 -5.22 -13.11
CA ALA A 366 4.97 -5.60 -14.43
C ALA A 366 5.44 -7.07 -14.49
N ALA A 367 5.93 -7.60 -13.38
CA ALA A 367 6.56 -8.92 -13.31
C ALA A 367 5.58 -10.09 -13.18
N VAL A 368 4.39 -9.84 -12.64
CA VAL A 368 3.42 -10.88 -12.28
C VAL A 368 2.49 -11.20 -13.45
N ASP A 369 1.88 -12.38 -13.41
CA ASP A 369 0.90 -12.82 -14.42
C ASP A 369 -0.53 -12.77 -13.89
N VAL A 370 -0.69 -12.91 -12.58
CA VAL A 370 -1.98 -12.89 -11.90
C VAL A 370 -1.84 -12.21 -10.55
N LEU A 371 -2.71 -11.24 -10.25
CA LEU A 371 -2.83 -10.66 -8.91
C LEU A 371 -3.96 -11.36 -8.15
N VAL A 372 -3.73 -11.72 -6.89
CA VAL A 372 -4.75 -12.20 -5.96
C VAL A 372 -5.06 -11.09 -4.96
N GLN A 373 -6.34 -10.71 -4.89
CA GLN A 373 -6.86 -9.80 -3.88
C GLN A 373 -7.91 -10.53 -3.04
N ASN A 374 -7.48 -11.09 -1.91
CA ASN A 374 -8.32 -11.98 -1.10
C ASN A 374 -8.54 -11.46 0.34
N SER A 375 -8.70 -10.15 0.52
CA SER A 375 -9.07 -9.57 1.82
C SER A 375 -10.27 -10.29 2.44
N GLN A 376 -10.08 -10.77 3.67
CA GLN A 376 -11.00 -11.63 4.41
C GLN A 376 -11.76 -10.86 5.50
N GLY A 377 -12.81 -11.49 6.03
CA GLY A 377 -13.54 -11.01 7.20
C GLY A 377 -14.39 -9.78 6.87
N ARG A 378 -13.89 -8.58 7.20
CA ARG A 378 -14.62 -7.33 6.94
C ARG A 378 -14.58 -6.96 5.45
N GLY A 379 -13.52 -7.38 4.76
CA GLY A 379 -13.29 -7.07 3.36
C GLY A 379 -12.35 -5.89 3.15
N GLU A 380 -12.44 -5.29 1.98
CA GLU A 380 -11.62 -4.18 1.52
C GLU A 380 -12.51 -2.97 1.23
N CYS A 381 -12.06 -1.76 1.61
CA CYS A 381 -12.87 -0.54 1.42
C CYS A 381 -12.98 -0.19 -0.07
N PHE A 382 -11.84 -0.16 -0.74
CA PHE A 382 -11.75 0.06 -2.18
C PHE A 382 -10.77 -0.92 -2.82
N GLY A 383 -9.55 -0.98 -2.27
CA GLY A 383 -8.51 -1.89 -2.74
C GLY A 383 -7.73 -1.33 -3.91
N ARG A 384 -6.97 -0.25 -3.67
CA ARG A 384 -6.18 0.46 -4.69
C ARG A 384 -5.33 -0.47 -5.56
N ILE A 385 -4.67 -1.47 -4.96
CA ILE A 385 -3.86 -2.44 -5.70
C ILE A 385 -4.63 -3.19 -6.81
N THR A 386 -5.95 -3.32 -6.68
CA THR A 386 -6.82 -3.89 -7.72
C THR A 386 -6.82 -3.01 -8.97
N ILE A 387 -7.05 -1.70 -8.82
CA ILE A 387 -7.07 -0.77 -9.96
C ILE A 387 -5.67 -0.51 -10.53
N GLU A 388 -4.63 -0.65 -9.69
CA GLU A 388 -3.24 -0.61 -10.15
C GLU A 388 -2.94 -1.82 -11.04
N ALA A 389 -3.31 -3.04 -10.61
CA ALA A 389 -3.16 -4.23 -11.44
C ALA A 389 -3.98 -4.18 -12.73
N MET A 390 -5.18 -3.60 -12.68
CA MET A 390 -5.99 -3.38 -13.88
C MET A 390 -5.30 -2.43 -14.88
N ALA A 391 -4.60 -1.40 -14.41
CA ALA A 391 -3.81 -0.52 -15.29
C ALA A 391 -2.68 -1.29 -16.00
N PHE A 392 -2.07 -2.26 -15.31
CA PHE A 392 -1.10 -3.19 -15.90
C PHE A 392 -1.75 -4.30 -16.74
N GLN A 393 -3.08 -4.27 -16.93
CA GLN A 393 -3.86 -5.27 -17.67
C GLN A 393 -3.73 -6.68 -17.08
N LEU A 394 -3.49 -6.78 -15.76
CA LEU A 394 -3.38 -8.06 -15.07
C LEU A 394 -4.75 -8.63 -14.74
N PRO A 395 -4.97 -9.93 -14.91
CA PRO A 395 -6.12 -10.60 -14.32
C PRO A 395 -6.02 -10.54 -12.79
N VAL A 396 -7.09 -10.04 -12.17
CA VAL A 396 -7.21 -10.00 -10.70
C VAL A 396 -8.18 -11.09 -10.24
N LEU A 397 -7.69 -11.99 -9.39
CA LEU A 397 -8.47 -13.01 -8.72
C LEU A 397 -8.96 -12.49 -7.37
N THR A 398 -10.25 -12.21 -7.27
CA THR A 398 -10.85 -11.76 -6.01
C THR A 398 -11.66 -12.87 -5.34
N GLY A 399 -11.66 -12.88 -4.01
CA GLY A 399 -12.44 -13.83 -3.23
C GLY A 399 -13.89 -13.40 -3.09
N ASN A 400 -14.83 -14.17 -3.64
CA ASN A 400 -16.24 -13.96 -3.36
C ASN A 400 -16.65 -14.60 -2.03
N SER A 401 -16.74 -13.80 -0.97
CA SER A 401 -17.33 -14.23 0.30
C SER A 401 -18.86 -14.00 0.35
N CYS A 402 -19.53 -14.06 -0.80
CA CYS A 402 -20.99 -13.98 -0.86
C CYS A 402 -21.56 -15.40 -0.83
N ARG A 403 -22.15 -15.80 0.31
CA ARG A 403 -22.97 -17.02 0.38
C ARG A 403 -24.11 -16.91 -0.64
N GLY A 404 -24.06 -17.71 -1.71
CA GLY A 404 -25.24 -17.99 -2.51
C GLY A 404 -26.30 -18.67 -1.65
N HIS A 405 -27.44 -18.02 -1.46
CA HIS A 405 -28.67 -18.70 -1.06
C HIS A 405 -29.09 -19.58 -2.25
N ASN A 406 -28.77 -20.87 -2.20
CA ASN A 406 -29.59 -22.00 -2.65
C ASN A 406 -28.72 -23.27 -2.72
N GLY A 407 -29.10 -24.30 -1.95
CA GLY A 407 -28.58 -25.65 -2.08
C GLY A 407 -27.45 -26.02 -1.10
N ASN A 408 -27.76 -26.97 -0.20
CA ASN A 408 -26.89 -27.81 0.62
C ASN A 408 -25.64 -27.21 1.30
N SER A 409 -25.73 -27.21 2.63
CA SER A 409 -24.67 -26.94 3.58
C SER A 409 -23.60 -28.05 3.60
N SER A 410 -22.65 -28.02 2.66
CA SER A 410 -21.37 -28.74 2.84
C SER A 410 -20.19 -28.23 2.00
N GLU A 411 -20.39 -27.32 1.04
CA GLU A 411 -19.28 -26.90 0.17
C GLU A 411 -18.99 -25.40 0.29
N ARG A 412 -17.82 -25.07 0.87
CA ARG A 412 -17.23 -23.73 0.74
C ARG A 412 -16.68 -23.58 -0.68
N HIS A 413 -17.52 -23.21 -1.62
CA HIS A 413 -17.05 -22.84 -2.94
C HIS A 413 -16.45 -21.43 -2.91
N ASN A 414 -15.13 -21.35 -2.78
CA ASN A 414 -14.38 -20.14 -3.10
C ASN A 414 -14.42 -19.96 -4.62
N ARG A 415 -15.33 -19.12 -5.12
CA ARG A 415 -15.28 -18.70 -6.53
C ARG A 415 -14.37 -17.49 -6.66
N PHE A 416 -13.38 -17.60 -7.53
CA PHE A 416 -12.64 -16.45 -8.02
C PHE A 416 -13.53 -15.68 -8.99
N ILE A 417 -13.71 -14.39 -8.76
CA ILE A 417 -14.32 -13.49 -9.74
C ILE A 417 -13.18 -12.69 -10.37
N ALA A 418 -13.10 -12.71 -11.71
CA ALA A 418 -12.48 -11.61 -12.43
C ALA A 418 -13.43 -10.42 -12.30
N PRO A 419 -13.00 -9.25 -11.78
CA PRO A 419 -13.89 -8.10 -11.65
C PRO A 419 -14.57 -7.84 -12.99
N CYS A 420 -15.88 -8.06 -13.04
CA CYS A 420 -16.67 -7.91 -14.24
C CYS A 420 -17.04 -6.43 -14.38
N TRP A 421 -16.93 -5.90 -15.59
CA TRP A 421 -17.42 -4.57 -15.95
C TRP A 421 -18.95 -4.54 -15.78
N GLU A 422 -19.46 -4.03 -14.66
CA GLU A 422 -20.87 -3.64 -14.59
C GLU A 422 -21.00 -2.17 -14.99
N ARG A 423 -21.47 -1.96 -16.23
CA ARG A 423 -21.87 -0.65 -16.75
C ARG A 423 -23.13 -0.20 -15.99
N ARG A 424 -22.98 0.46 -14.83
CA ARG A 424 -24.07 1.26 -14.26
C ARG A 424 -24.13 2.57 -15.01
N GLY A 425 -25.03 2.65 -15.98
CA GLY A 425 -25.35 3.90 -16.64
C GLY A 425 -26.06 4.83 -15.66
N ASP A 426 -25.33 5.74 -15.03
CA ASP A 426 -25.90 7.03 -14.69
C ASP A 426 -25.76 7.95 -15.91
N ASN A 427 -26.75 8.82 -16.11
CA ASN A 427 -26.84 9.75 -17.25
C ASN A 427 -25.70 10.80 -17.31
N SER A 428 -24.61 10.64 -16.54
CA SER A 428 -23.40 11.47 -16.55
C SER A 428 -22.31 10.98 -17.51
N GLY A 429 -22.45 9.79 -18.11
CA GLY A 429 -21.47 9.26 -19.07
C GLY A 429 -20.16 8.75 -18.46
N GLU A 430 -20.08 8.63 -17.13
CA GLU A 430 -18.91 8.10 -16.42
C GLU A 430 -19.14 6.63 -16.03
N THR A 431 -18.18 5.75 -16.38
CA THR A 431 -18.23 4.33 -16.04
C THR A 431 -17.30 4.07 -14.84
N TYR A 432 -17.84 3.57 -13.73
CA TYR A 432 -17.08 3.32 -12.50
C TYR A 432 -16.91 1.82 -12.21
N CYS A 433 -15.75 1.44 -11.69
CA CYS A 433 -15.47 0.09 -11.19
C CYS A 433 -15.53 0.10 -9.65
N GLU A 434 -16.53 -0.55 -9.06
CA GLU A 434 -16.57 -0.78 -7.61
C GLU A 434 -16.08 -2.20 -7.28
N THR A 435 -14.87 -2.31 -6.72
CA THR A 435 -14.31 -3.56 -6.19
C THR A 435 -14.49 -3.71 -4.67
N SER A 436 -15.43 -2.97 -4.07
CA SER A 436 -15.67 -3.01 -2.62
C SER A 436 -16.46 -4.27 -2.23
N TYR A 437 -15.78 -5.23 -1.60
CA TYR A 437 -16.40 -6.43 -1.05
C TYR A 437 -16.68 -6.23 0.44
N ALA A 438 -17.78 -5.57 0.82
CA ALA A 438 -18.27 -5.72 2.18
C ALA A 438 -18.91 -7.11 2.31
N CYS A 439 -18.30 -8.01 3.08
CA CYS A 439 -18.96 -9.24 3.47
C CYS A 439 -20.22 -8.88 4.27
N ARG A 440 -21.42 -9.13 3.72
CA ARG A 440 -22.70 -8.87 4.41
C ARG A 440 -22.74 -9.55 5.78
N GLU A 441 -22.63 -8.75 6.83
CA GLU A 441 -22.95 -9.10 8.23
C GLU A 441 -24.47 -9.28 8.47
N GLU A 442 -25.30 -9.32 7.41
CA GLU A 442 -26.72 -9.73 7.52
C GLU A 442 -26.88 -11.12 8.14
N ALA A 443 -25.92 -12.03 7.91
CA ALA A 443 -25.94 -13.36 8.52
C ALA A 443 -25.67 -13.34 10.04
N TYR A 444 -24.87 -12.38 10.52
CA TYR A 444 -24.58 -12.22 11.95
C TYR A 444 -25.74 -11.53 12.67
N ASN A 445 -26.26 -10.44 12.11
CA ASN A 445 -27.41 -9.72 12.67
C ASN A 445 -28.70 -10.54 12.63
N ARG A 446 -28.87 -11.46 11.66
CA ARG A 446 -30.01 -12.38 11.64
C ARG A 446 -29.88 -13.49 12.69
N LYS A 447 -28.66 -13.98 12.98
CA LYS A 447 -28.42 -14.89 14.12
C LYS A 447 -28.65 -14.21 15.46
N GLU A 448 -28.27 -12.95 15.61
CA GLU A 448 -28.56 -12.13 16.80
C GLU A 448 -30.07 -11.88 16.98
N ARG A 449 -30.82 -11.54 15.92
CA ARG A 449 -32.29 -11.37 16.00
C ARG A 449 -33.03 -12.67 16.31
N VAL A 450 -32.57 -13.80 15.77
CA VAL A 450 -33.09 -15.14 16.12
C VAL A 450 -32.74 -15.49 17.57
N ARG A 451 -31.54 -15.14 18.04
CA ARG A 451 -31.10 -15.35 19.43
C ARG A 451 -31.80 -14.43 20.43
N LYS A 452 -32.28 -13.27 19.99
CA LYS A 452 -33.06 -12.28 20.76
C LYS A 452 -34.59 -12.46 20.65
N GLY A 453 -35.07 -13.50 19.93
CA GLY A 453 -36.50 -13.83 19.85
C GLY A 453 -37.36 -12.87 19.02
N GLU A 454 -36.76 -11.95 18.26
CA GLU A 454 -37.48 -10.93 17.51
C GLU A 454 -37.78 -11.38 16.07
N ARG A 455 -38.72 -12.33 15.92
CA ARG A 455 -39.73 -12.39 14.84
C ARG A 455 -40.64 -13.61 15.00
N LYS A 456 -41.95 -13.34 15.12
CA LYS A 456 -43.02 -14.31 14.81
C LYS A 456 -42.92 -14.69 13.33
N ILE A 457 -42.87 -15.99 13.06
CA ILE A 457 -42.98 -16.56 11.71
C ILE A 457 -44.45 -16.46 11.30
N SER A 458 -44.79 -15.56 10.37
CA SER A 458 -46.03 -15.66 9.61
C SER A 458 -45.81 -16.66 8.48
N ARG A 459 -46.36 -17.87 8.62
CA ARG A 459 -46.49 -18.82 7.52
C ARG A 459 -47.59 -18.34 6.59
N THR A 460 -47.24 -17.88 5.39
CA THR A 460 -48.18 -17.81 4.26
C THR A 460 -48.04 -19.08 3.43
N SER A 461 -49.10 -19.86 3.44
CA SER A 461 -49.34 -21.06 2.63
C SER A 461 -49.70 -20.69 1.20
N HIS A 462 -48.96 -21.18 0.20
CA HIS A 462 -49.38 -21.41 -1.20
C HIS A 462 -48.50 -22.60 -1.64
N GLY A 463 -48.99 -23.80 -1.96
CA GLY A 463 -50.07 -24.14 -2.87
C GLY A 463 -49.40 -24.98 -3.96
N ARG A 464 -49.54 -26.31 -3.89
CA ARG A 464 -49.06 -27.24 -4.94
C ARG A 464 -49.92 -27.00 -6.17
N GLU A 465 -49.33 -26.95 -7.35
CA GLU A 465 -49.96 -27.44 -8.56
C GLU A 465 -48.93 -27.85 -9.60
N ASN A 466 -49.28 -28.93 -10.30
CA ASN A 466 -48.45 -29.77 -11.15
C ASN A 466 -48.22 -29.16 -12.54
N TRP A 467 -47.00 -29.33 -13.05
CA TRP A 467 -46.56 -29.84 -14.37
C TRP A 467 -45.23 -29.22 -14.77
#